data_AF-A0A1S8WLN8-F1
#
_entry.id   AF-A0A1S8WLN8-F1
#
_cell.length_a   1.000
_cell.length_b   1.000
_cell.length_c   1.000
_cell.angle_alpha   90.00
_cell.angle_beta   90.00
_cell.angle_gamma   90.00
#
_symmetry.space_group_name_H-M   'P 1'
#
loop_
_entity.id
_entity.type
_entity.pdbx_description
1 polymer ?
#
loop_
_entity_poly.entity_id
_entity_poly.type
_entity_poly.pdbx_seq_one_letter_code
_entity_poly.pdbx_strand_id
1 'polypeptide(L)'
;MASTQTRYMGTKQPRCVLLWSLWMGVMASLGLSIVGNFQVTEVEFVHYTGMAMVFVGTTFYILITVHVCRKYLGYHAPYWGARLVIGLGCLISGTMYAICLGFHRFENRVPIEIFSSSMYTINEGFEEAVCAASAEWCSALFILGFFISLAPEFSMFALQLPELFVKVSPSWGTETEMINDVMK
;
A
#
# COMPACT_ATOMS: atom_id res chain seq x y z
N MET A 1 27.02 -2.43 11.97
CA MET A 1 26.49 -3.12 10.78
C MET A 1 25.32 -2.38 10.13
N ALA A 2 24.28 -1.98 10.87
CA ALA A 2 23.14 -1.23 10.30
C ALA A 2 23.55 0.10 9.62
N SER A 3 24.47 0.88 10.20
CA SER A 3 24.98 2.13 9.61
C SER A 3 25.72 1.94 8.27
N THR A 4 26.33 0.78 8.06
CA THR A 4 27.04 0.44 6.81
C THR A 4 26.04 0.07 5.71
N GLN A 5 24.93 -0.58 6.07
CA GLN A 5 23.87 -0.99 5.15
C GLN A 5 22.99 0.18 4.70
N THR A 6 22.65 1.11 5.61
CA THR A 6 21.95 2.35 5.23
C THR A 6 22.81 3.24 4.32
N ARG A 7 24.14 3.31 4.56
CA ARG A 7 25.10 3.96 3.65
C ARG A 7 25.19 3.28 2.29
N TYR A 8 24.98 1.96 2.22
CA TYR A 8 24.87 1.22 0.96
C TYR A 8 23.62 1.64 0.17
N MET A 9 22.46 1.86 0.80
CA MET A 9 21.29 2.42 0.11
C MET A 9 21.48 3.86 -0.38
N GLY A 10 22.39 4.64 0.19
CA GLY A 10 22.77 5.96 -0.33
C GLY A 10 23.67 5.91 -1.58
N THR A 11 24.39 4.80 -1.79
CA THR A 11 25.46 4.70 -2.82
C THR A 11 25.21 3.63 -3.89
N LYS A 12 24.50 2.56 -3.57
CA LYS A 12 24.11 1.43 -4.45
C LYS A 12 22.68 0.98 -4.13
N GLN A 13 21.70 1.71 -4.67
CA GLN A 13 20.28 1.37 -4.52
C GLN A 13 19.89 0.13 -5.35
N PRO A 14 19.10 -0.80 -4.79
CA PRO A 14 18.53 -1.92 -5.56
C PRO A 14 17.36 -1.42 -6.43
N ARG A 15 17.68 -0.66 -7.49
CA ARG A 15 16.71 0.04 -8.34
C ARG A 15 15.58 -0.85 -8.85
N CYS A 16 15.89 -2.08 -9.29
CA CYS A 16 14.89 -3.00 -9.78
C CYS A 16 13.87 -3.39 -8.69
N VAL A 17 14.35 -3.69 -7.48
CA VAL A 17 13.48 -4.08 -6.35
C VAL A 17 12.59 -2.92 -5.93
N LEU A 18 13.15 -1.70 -5.86
CA LEU A 18 12.39 -0.50 -5.53
C LEU A 18 11.37 -0.14 -6.62
N LEU A 19 11.71 -0.36 -7.90
CA LEU A 19 10.79 -0.15 -9.01
C LEU A 19 9.61 -1.13 -8.96
N TRP A 20 9.86 -2.40 -8.64
CA TRP A 20 8.78 -3.37 -8.41
C TRP A 20 7.92 -2.98 -7.21
N SER A 21 8.53 -2.51 -6.12
CA SER A 21 7.81 -1.96 -4.97
C SER A 21 6.88 -0.81 -5.38
N LEU A 22 7.37 0.12 -6.21
CA LEU A 22 6.58 1.24 -6.72
C LEU A 22 5.36 0.75 -7.50
N TRP A 23 5.55 -0.15 -8.46
CA TRP A 23 4.44 -0.66 -9.28
C TRP A 23 3.40 -1.41 -8.46
N MET A 24 3.83 -2.22 -7.49
CA MET A 24 2.92 -2.92 -6.58
C MET A 24 2.13 -1.95 -5.71
N GLY A 25 2.77 -0.88 -5.22
CA GLY A 25 2.10 0.18 -4.47
C GLY A 25 1.10 0.98 -5.32
N VAL A 26 1.47 1.34 -6.55
CA VAL A 26 0.56 2.02 -7.49
C VAL A 26 -0.66 1.16 -7.79
N MET A 27 -0.45 -0.12 -8.15
CA MET A 27 -1.54 -1.08 -8.39
C MET A 27 -2.45 -1.19 -7.16
N ALA A 28 -1.89 -1.28 -5.95
CA ALA A 28 -2.65 -1.35 -4.72
C ALA A 28 -3.49 -0.09 -4.47
N SER A 29 -2.92 1.10 -4.68
CA SER A 29 -3.61 2.38 -4.50
C SER A 29 -4.77 2.58 -5.49
N LEU A 30 -4.59 2.14 -6.74
CA LEU A 30 -5.65 2.13 -7.75
C LEU A 30 -6.76 1.16 -7.35
N GLY A 31 -6.39 -0.06 -6.92
CA GLY A 31 -7.35 -1.05 -6.43
C GLY A 31 -8.18 -0.54 -5.26
N LEU A 32 -7.53 0.06 -4.26
CA LEU A 32 -8.21 0.64 -3.10
C LEU A 32 -9.18 1.77 -3.51
N SER A 33 -8.78 2.61 -4.46
CA SER A 33 -9.65 3.65 -5.00
C SER A 33 -10.88 3.07 -5.70
N ILE A 34 -10.72 1.97 -6.45
CA ILE A 34 -11.84 1.29 -7.10
C ILE A 34 -12.80 0.71 -6.06
N VAL A 35 -12.31 -0.08 -5.09
CA VAL A 35 -13.12 -0.73 -4.05
C VAL A 35 -13.84 0.29 -3.16
N GLY A 36 -13.21 1.44 -2.90
CA GLY A 36 -13.80 2.53 -2.14
C GLY A 36 -14.94 3.26 -2.85
N ASN A 37 -14.95 3.28 -4.19
CA ASN A 37 -15.95 4.02 -4.99
C ASN A 37 -17.03 3.11 -5.58
N PHE A 38 -16.69 1.91 -5.99
CA PHE A 38 -17.61 0.95 -6.60
C PHE A 38 -17.88 -0.16 -5.62
N GLN A 39 -19.09 -0.20 -5.04
CA GLN A 39 -19.51 -1.28 -4.14
C GLN A 39 -20.01 -2.49 -4.94
N VAL A 40 -19.96 -3.68 -4.32
CA VAL A 40 -20.43 -4.94 -4.93
C VAL A 40 -21.86 -4.82 -5.46
N THR A 41 -22.73 -4.10 -4.75
CA THR A 41 -24.15 -3.95 -5.09
C THR A 41 -24.41 -3.14 -6.36
N GLU A 42 -23.49 -2.26 -6.74
CA GLU A 42 -23.65 -1.36 -7.89
C GLU A 42 -22.96 -1.90 -9.13
N VAL A 43 -21.67 -2.23 -9.00
CA VAL A 43 -20.82 -2.63 -10.15
C VAL A 43 -19.87 -3.74 -9.73
N GLU A 44 -20.45 -4.92 -9.54
CA GLU A 44 -19.79 -6.14 -9.06
C GLU A 44 -18.43 -6.44 -9.73
N PHE A 45 -18.41 -6.47 -11.06
CA PHE A 45 -17.20 -6.80 -11.83
C PHE A 45 -16.05 -5.82 -11.57
N VAL A 46 -16.35 -4.53 -11.49
CA VAL A 46 -15.37 -3.47 -11.24
C VAL A 46 -14.85 -3.59 -9.81
N HIS A 47 -15.74 -3.84 -8.84
CA HIS A 47 -15.37 -4.03 -7.44
C HIS A 47 -14.42 -5.22 -7.26
N TYR A 48 -14.72 -6.38 -7.87
CA TYR A 48 -13.82 -7.55 -7.80
C TYR A 48 -12.45 -7.29 -8.45
N THR A 49 -12.42 -6.53 -9.54
CA THR A 49 -11.16 -6.11 -10.17
C THR A 49 -10.35 -5.24 -9.23
N GLY A 50 -10.98 -4.26 -8.58
CA GLY A 50 -10.34 -3.41 -7.57
C GLY A 50 -9.80 -4.21 -6.38
N MET A 51 -10.57 -5.18 -5.89
CA MET A 51 -10.17 -6.06 -4.79
C MET A 51 -8.96 -6.91 -5.14
N ALA A 52 -8.94 -7.51 -6.32
CA ALA A 52 -7.79 -8.26 -6.80
C ALA A 52 -6.53 -7.37 -6.85
N MET A 53 -6.66 -6.15 -7.37
CA MET A 53 -5.55 -5.19 -7.44
C MET A 53 -5.02 -4.80 -6.06
N VAL A 54 -5.89 -4.50 -5.08
CA VAL A 54 -5.46 -4.10 -3.73
C VAL A 54 -4.87 -5.26 -2.95
N PHE A 55 -5.46 -6.47 -3.00
CA PHE A 55 -4.95 -7.62 -2.26
C PHE A 55 -3.64 -8.13 -2.83
N VAL A 56 -3.54 -8.31 -4.15
CA VAL A 56 -2.31 -8.77 -4.80
C VAL A 56 -1.23 -7.70 -4.66
N GLY A 57 -1.56 -6.44 -5.00
CA GLY A 57 -0.60 -5.33 -4.96
C GLY A 57 -0.04 -5.11 -3.57
N THR A 58 -0.91 -5.04 -2.56
CA THR A 58 -0.46 -4.79 -1.19
C THR A 58 0.33 -5.97 -0.63
N THR A 59 -0.09 -7.22 -0.88
CA THR A 59 0.64 -8.40 -0.39
C THR A 59 2.06 -8.44 -0.92
N PHE A 60 2.25 -8.25 -2.24
CA PHE A 60 3.60 -8.19 -2.81
C PHE A 60 4.39 -6.98 -2.33
N TYR A 61 3.73 -5.82 -2.19
CA TYR A 61 4.37 -4.63 -1.65
C TYR A 61 4.92 -4.87 -0.23
N ILE A 62 4.16 -5.54 0.64
CA ILE A 62 4.59 -5.90 2.00
C ILE A 62 5.80 -6.84 1.94
N LEU A 63 5.76 -7.89 1.12
CA LEU A 63 6.85 -8.86 1.01
C LEU A 63 8.14 -8.22 0.48
N ILE A 64 8.04 -7.33 -0.51
CA ILE A 64 9.17 -6.55 -1.02
C ILE A 64 9.70 -5.62 0.08
N THR A 65 8.82 -4.93 0.81
CA THR A 65 9.20 -4.05 1.92
C THR A 65 9.96 -4.82 3.01
N VAL A 66 9.47 -6.00 3.42
CA VAL A 66 10.16 -6.88 4.38
C VAL A 66 11.53 -7.29 3.85
N HIS A 67 11.63 -7.67 2.57
CA HIS A 67 12.90 -8.01 1.95
C HIS A 67 13.90 -6.83 1.99
N VAL A 68 13.41 -5.62 1.69
CA VAL A 68 14.22 -4.39 1.75
C VAL A 68 14.69 -4.09 3.17
N CYS A 69 13.77 -4.13 4.15
CA CYS A 69 14.09 -3.91 5.56
C CYS A 69 15.15 -4.89 6.09
N ARG A 70 15.02 -6.18 5.74
CA ARG A 70 15.93 -7.23 6.22
C ARG A 70 17.30 -7.18 5.54
N LYS A 71 17.33 -7.01 4.21
CA LYS A 71 18.57 -7.17 3.42
C LYS A 71 19.35 -5.87 3.23
N TYR A 72 18.66 -4.74 3.09
CA TYR A 72 19.28 -3.48 2.66
C TYR A 72 19.30 -2.41 3.75
N LEU A 73 18.30 -2.37 4.65
CA LEU A 73 18.24 -1.39 5.75
C LEU A 73 18.83 -1.91 7.06
N GLY A 74 18.98 -3.23 7.22
CA GLY A 74 19.55 -3.82 8.43
C GLY A 74 18.67 -3.63 9.67
N TYR A 75 17.34 -3.55 9.48
CA TYR A 75 16.41 -3.37 10.59
C TYR A 75 16.44 -4.56 11.54
N HIS A 76 16.21 -4.31 12.83
CA HIS A 76 16.12 -5.36 13.84
C HIS A 76 14.94 -6.32 13.53
N ALA A 77 15.15 -7.60 13.88
CA ALA A 77 14.18 -8.70 13.72
C ALA A 77 12.72 -8.37 14.06
N PRO A 78 12.38 -7.73 15.19
CA PRO A 78 10.99 -7.43 15.51
C PRO A 78 10.27 -6.54 14.47
N TYR A 79 10.98 -5.60 13.83
CA TYR A 79 10.36 -4.67 12.89
C TYR A 79 10.01 -5.34 11.55
N TRP A 80 10.98 -6.02 10.93
CA TRP A 80 10.70 -6.73 9.67
C TRP A 80 9.89 -8.02 9.91
N GLY A 81 10.01 -8.65 11.08
CA GLY A 81 9.25 -9.83 11.47
C GLY A 81 7.77 -9.56 11.64
N ALA A 82 7.39 -8.47 12.33
CA ALA A 82 5.98 -8.07 12.46
C ALA A 82 5.34 -7.82 11.08
N ARG A 83 6.04 -7.13 10.17
CA ARG A 83 5.58 -6.91 8.79
C ARG A 83 5.47 -8.21 7.99
N LEU A 84 6.35 -9.17 8.23
CA LEU A 84 6.25 -10.50 7.60
C LEU A 84 4.99 -11.24 8.06
N VAL A 85 4.68 -11.21 9.36
CA VAL A 85 3.46 -11.82 9.90
C VAL A 85 2.22 -11.18 9.28
N ILE A 86 2.19 -9.86 9.16
CA ILE A 86 1.10 -9.14 8.48
C ILE A 86 1.00 -9.58 7.01
N GLY A 87 2.11 -9.64 6.28
CA GLY A 87 2.12 -10.06 4.87
C GLY A 87 1.65 -11.51 4.66
N LEU A 88 2.03 -12.42 5.57
CA LEU A 88 1.53 -13.80 5.57
C LEU A 88 0.04 -13.85 5.93
N GLY A 89 -0.40 -13.02 6.87
CA GLY A 89 -1.83 -12.83 7.19
C GLY A 89 -2.63 -12.44 5.96
N CYS A 90 -2.20 -11.39 5.24
CA CYS A 90 -2.82 -10.96 3.97
C CYS A 90 -2.86 -12.08 2.93
N LEU A 91 -1.78 -12.86 2.80
CA LEU A 91 -1.72 -13.97 1.85
C LEU A 91 -2.76 -15.04 2.20
N ILE A 92 -2.81 -15.46 3.47
CA ILE A 92 -3.75 -16.49 3.93
C ILE A 92 -5.19 -15.99 3.79
N SER A 93 -5.51 -14.81 4.31
CA SER A 93 -6.87 -14.27 4.25
C SER A 93 -7.31 -13.98 2.80
N GLY A 94 -6.43 -13.47 1.95
CA GLY A 94 -6.72 -13.25 0.53
C GLY A 94 -6.94 -14.55 -0.25
N THR A 95 -6.17 -15.61 0.05
CA THR A 95 -6.42 -16.93 -0.55
C THR A 95 -7.72 -17.57 -0.06
N MET A 96 -8.03 -17.47 1.23
CA MET A 96 -9.31 -17.94 1.78
C MET A 96 -10.49 -17.21 1.14
N TYR A 97 -10.38 -15.89 0.95
CA TYR A 97 -11.38 -15.10 0.23
C TYR A 97 -11.62 -15.66 -1.19
N ALA A 98 -10.55 -15.84 -1.96
CA ALA A 98 -10.64 -16.33 -3.34
C ALA A 98 -11.27 -17.73 -3.42
N ILE A 99 -10.94 -18.61 -2.46
CA ILE A 99 -11.48 -19.97 -2.38
C ILE A 99 -12.97 -19.93 -2.01
N CYS A 100 -13.35 -19.25 -0.93
CA CYS A 100 -14.75 -19.16 -0.48
C CYS A 100 -15.65 -18.48 -1.54
N LEU A 101 -15.16 -17.42 -2.20
CA LEU A 101 -15.88 -16.78 -3.30
C LEU A 101 -16.00 -17.72 -4.53
N GLY A 102 -14.94 -18.46 -4.85
CA GLY A 102 -14.94 -19.43 -5.95
C GLY A 102 -15.95 -20.56 -5.75
N PHE A 103 -16.00 -21.15 -4.55
CA PHE A 103 -16.99 -22.17 -4.20
C PHE A 103 -18.41 -21.61 -4.24
N HIS A 104 -18.65 -20.47 -3.61
CA HIS A 104 -19.95 -19.79 -3.63
C HIS A 104 -20.46 -19.57 -5.07
N ARG A 105 -19.58 -19.21 -6.00
CA ARG A 105 -19.94 -18.99 -7.42
C ARG A 105 -20.10 -20.27 -8.23
N PHE A 106 -19.36 -21.32 -7.90
CA PHE A 106 -19.43 -22.59 -8.62
C PHE A 106 -20.68 -23.39 -8.26
N GLU A 107 -21.06 -23.38 -6.98
CA GLU A 107 -22.22 -24.08 -6.44
C GLU A 107 -23.53 -23.35 -6.80
N ASN A 108 -23.56 -22.02 -6.70
CA ASN A 108 -24.75 -21.20 -6.97
C ASN A 108 -24.95 -20.84 -8.45
N ARG A 109 -24.86 -21.81 -9.39
CA ARG A 109 -25.28 -21.60 -10.80
C ARG A 109 -26.80 -21.47 -10.99
N VAL A 110 -27.50 -20.88 -10.02
CA VAL A 110 -28.91 -20.50 -10.14
C VAL A 110 -28.94 -19.05 -10.63
N PRO A 111 -29.64 -18.74 -11.73
CA PRO A 111 -29.74 -17.37 -12.22
C PRO A 111 -30.33 -16.48 -11.10
N ILE A 112 -29.69 -15.34 -10.85
CA ILE A 112 -30.10 -14.36 -9.85
C ILE A 112 -31.43 -13.73 -10.33
N GLU A 113 -32.54 -14.40 -10.08
CA GLU A 113 -33.85 -13.79 -10.13
C GLU A 113 -34.11 -13.10 -8.79
N ILE A 114 -34.09 -11.77 -8.86
CA ILE A 114 -34.75 -10.84 -7.96
C ILE A 114 -34.03 -10.67 -6.63
N PHE A 115 -33.35 -9.52 -6.56
CA PHE A 115 -32.96 -8.77 -5.38
C PHE A 115 -34.18 -8.53 -4.47
N SER A 116 -34.63 -9.58 -3.78
CA SER A 116 -35.60 -9.46 -2.70
C SER A 116 -34.82 -9.56 -1.40
N SER A 117 -34.86 -8.47 -0.64
CA SER A 117 -34.36 -8.34 0.74
C SER A 117 -34.87 -9.44 1.70
N SER A 118 -35.78 -10.31 1.26
CA SER A 118 -36.29 -11.48 1.97
C SER A 118 -35.45 -12.76 1.79
N MET A 119 -34.48 -12.81 0.85
CA MET A 119 -33.79 -14.05 0.46
C MET A 119 -32.51 -14.36 1.26
N TYR A 120 -32.31 -13.68 2.39
CA TYR A 120 -31.30 -14.03 3.42
C TYR A 120 -31.74 -15.19 4.32
N THR A 121 -32.91 -15.78 4.05
CA THR A 121 -33.36 -16.99 4.74
C THR A 121 -32.77 -18.22 4.06
N ILE A 122 -31.72 -18.77 4.68
CA ILE A 122 -31.46 -20.23 4.69
C ILE A 122 -31.36 -20.84 3.27
N ASN A 123 -30.49 -20.27 2.43
CA ASN A 123 -30.16 -20.87 1.14
C ASN A 123 -28.71 -21.40 1.13
N GLU A 124 -28.49 -22.47 0.38
CA GLU A 124 -27.17 -23.04 0.07
C GLU A 124 -26.20 -21.92 -0.36
N GLY A 125 -24.98 -21.90 0.18
CA GLY A 125 -24.00 -20.85 -0.14
C GLY A 125 -23.86 -19.71 0.89
N PHE A 126 -24.69 -19.67 1.95
CA PHE A 126 -24.61 -18.62 2.99
C PHE A 126 -23.32 -18.69 3.81
N GLU A 127 -22.86 -19.89 4.13
CA GLU A 127 -21.65 -20.10 4.94
C GLU A 127 -20.40 -19.65 4.17
N GLU A 128 -20.34 -19.94 2.87
CA GLU A 128 -19.27 -19.54 1.95
C GLU A 128 -19.25 -18.03 1.75
N ALA A 129 -20.43 -17.40 1.65
CA ALA A 129 -20.54 -15.95 1.53
C ALA A 129 -20.06 -15.24 2.81
N VAL A 130 -20.45 -15.75 3.99
CA VAL A 130 -19.97 -15.22 5.28
C VAL A 130 -18.47 -15.47 5.46
N CYS A 131 -17.97 -16.66 5.06
CA CYS A 131 -16.54 -16.96 5.03
C CYS A 131 -15.79 -15.93 4.16
N ALA A 132 -16.23 -15.72 2.92
CA ALA A 132 -15.62 -14.79 2.00
C ALA A 132 -15.61 -13.38 2.59
N ALA A 133 -16.76 -12.86 3.05
CA ALA A 133 -16.84 -11.55 3.67
C ALA A 133 -15.87 -11.41 4.86
N SER A 134 -15.84 -12.40 5.76
CA SER A 134 -14.92 -12.35 6.92
C SER A 134 -13.44 -12.35 6.51
N ALA A 135 -13.06 -13.13 5.50
CA ALA A 135 -11.71 -13.18 4.97
C ALA A 135 -11.30 -11.86 4.28
N GLU A 136 -12.25 -11.19 3.63
CA GLU A 136 -12.07 -9.85 3.05
C GLU A 136 -11.72 -8.83 4.14
N TRP A 137 -12.54 -8.74 5.19
CA TRP A 137 -12.34 -7.82 6.31
C TRP A 137 -11.04 -8.12 7.08
N CYS A 138 -10.70 -9.39 7.28
CA CYS A 138 -9.41 -9.78 7.84
C CYS A 138 -8.24 -9.25 7.00
N SER A 139 -8.32 -9.39 5.67
CA SER A 139 -7.31 -8.86 4.75
C SER A 139 -7.20 -7.33 4.85
N ALA A 140 -8.34 -6.62 4.89
CA ALA A 140 -8.37 -5.18 5.04
C ALA A 140 -7.71 -4.71 6.35
N LEU A 141 -7.95 -5.41 7.46
CA LEU A 141 -7.31 -5.13 8.75
C LEU A 141 -5.80 -5.34 8.72
N PHE A 142 -5.31 -6.41 8.08
CA PHE A 142 -3.88 -6.62 7.90
C PHE A 142 -3.25 -5.51 7.04
N ILE A 143 -3.89 -5.13 5.95
CA ILE A 143 -3.44 -4.03 5.08
C ILE A 143 -3.37 -2.71 5.86
N LEU A 144 -4.40 -2.38 6.64
CA LEU A 144 -4.41 -1.19 7.49
C LEU A 144 -3.30 -1.25 8.54
N GLY A 145 -3.14 -2.39 9.21
CA GLY A 145 -2.07 -2.61 10.19
C GLY A 145 -0.68 -2.42 9.58
N PHE A 146 -0.48 -2.82 8.32
CA PHE A 146 0.76 -2.57 7.61
C PHE A 146 1.00 -1.07 7.35
N PHE A 147 -0.01 -0.31 6.90
CA PHE A 147 0.13 1.14 6.72
C PHE A 147 0.46 1.85 8.04
N ILE A 148 -0.17 1.44 9.14
CA ILE A 148 0.15 1.93 10.48
C ILE A 148 1.61 1.61 10.84
N SER A 149 2.10 0.42 10.48
CA SER A 149 3.50 0.04 10.72
C SER A 149 4.51 0.92 9.97
N LEU A 150 4.09 1.61 8.90
CA LEU A 150 4.91 2.54 8.13
C LEU A 150 4.83 3.99 8.65
N ALA A 151 3.81 4.34 9.44
CA ALA A 151 3.60 5.71 9.91
C ALA A 151 4.83 6.34 10.62
N PRO A 152 5.58 5.62 11.48
CA PRO A 152 6.78 6.16 12.11
C PRO A 152 7.93 6.42 11.13
N GLU A 153 7.99 5.69 10.01
CA GLU A 153 8.99 5.93 8.96
C GLU A 153 8.63 7.17 8.16
N PHE A 154 7.33 7.35 7.86
CA PHE A 154 6.86 8.51 7.12
C PHE A 154 7.03 9.83 7.89
N SER A 155 6.89 9.80 9.23
CA SER A 155 7.10 10.99 10.06
C SER A 155 8.56 11.43 10.15
N MET A 156 9.53 10.57 9.78
CA MET A 156 10.95 10.90 9.79
C MET A 156 11.47 11.51 8.49
N PHE A 157 10.70 11.51 7.40
CA PHE A 157 11.10 12.19 6.17
C PHE A 157 10.83 13.70 6.29
N ALA A 158 11.80 14.45 6.80
CA ALA A 158 11.86 15.89 6.54
C ALA A 158 12.35 16.09 5.11
N LEU A 159 11.49 16.60 4.21
CA LEU A 159 11.91 17.07 2.90
C LEU A 159 12.96 18.17 3.10
N GLN A 160 14.24 17.85 2.87
CA GLN A 160 15.26 18.89 2.78
C GLN A 160 14.97 19.70 1.52
N LEU A 161 14.58 20.97 1.71
CA LEU A 161 14.43 21.88 0.58
C LEU A 161 15.77 22.01 -0.14
N PRO A 162 15.79 22.02 -1.48
CA PRO A 162 17.01 22.27 -2.23
C PRO A 162 17.58 23.64 -1.85
N GLU A 163 18.87 23.69 -1.52
CA GLU A 163 19.57 24.96 -1.30
C GLU A 163 19.62 25.72 -2.63
N LEU A 164 18.83 26.80 -2.74
CA LEU A 164 18.83 27.67 -3.91
C LEU A 164 20.03 28.62 -3.81
N PHE A 165 21.10 28.30 -4.54
CA PHE A 165 22.20 29.25 -4.76
C PHE A 165 21.75 30.31 -5.77
N VAL A 166 21.25 31.45 -5.27
CA VAL A 166 20.99 32.62 -6.11
C VAL A 166 22.33 33.23 -6.52
N LYS A 167 22.77 32.95 -7.73
CA LYS A 167 23.94 33.59 -8.32
C LYS A 167 23.54 34.99 -8.78
N VAL A 168 23.74 35.99 -7.92
CA VAL A 168 23.60 37.40 -8.31
C VAL A 168 24.69 37.71 -9.34
N SER A 169 24.29 37.78 -10.61
CA SER A 169 25.12 38.31 -11.69
C SER A 169 25.35 39.80 -11.42
N PRO A 170 26.59 40.29 -11.31
CA PRO A 170 26.82 41.73 -11.29
C PRO A 170 26.41 42.28 -12.67
N SER A 171 25.21 42.84 -12.75
CA SER A 171 24.83 43.68 -13.87
C SER A 171 25.70 44.93 -13.81
N TRP A 172 26.41 45.17 -14.91
CA TRP A 172 27.31 46.29 -15.12
C TRP A 172 26.78 47.61 -14.54
N GLY A 173 27.56 48.21 -13.63
CA GLY A 173 27.31 49.53 -13.09
C GLY A 173 27.97 49.72 -11.74
N THR A 174 29.14 50.34 -11.75
CA THR A 174 29.77 50.98 -10.58
C THR A 174 28.77 51.86 -9.83
N GLU A 175 28.58 51.64 -8.53
CA GLU A 175 28.57 52.71 -7.52
C GLU A 175 28.58 52.11 -6.11
N THR A 176 29.73 52.25 -5.47
CA THR A 176 29.88 52.38 -4.02
C THR A 176 28.98 53.49 -3.52
N GLU A 177 27.84 53.15 -2.90
CA GLU A 177 27.21 53.83 -1.76
C GLU A 177 25.77 53.31 -1.55
N MET A 178 25.29 53.36 -0.31
CA MET A 178 23.91 53.03 0.13
C MET A 178 23.54 51.56 0.39
N ILE A 179 24.19 50.86 1.33
CA ILE A 179 23.43 50.01 2.27
C ILE A 179 24.07 50.10 3.68
N ASN A 180 24.03 51.29 4.27
CA ASN A 180 24.21 51.47 5.73
C ASN A 180 22.91 51.89 6.42
N ASP A 181 21.77 51.83 5.73
CA ASP A 181 20.50 52.41 6.21
C ASP A 181 19.38 51.39 6.50
N VAL A 182 19.73 50.11 6.70
CA VAL A 182 18.75 49.06 7.07
C VAL A 182 19.05 48.44 8.45
N MET A 183 19.95 49.03 9.23
CA MET A 183 20.14 48.69 10.65
C MET A 183 19.94 49.89 11.57
N LYS A 184 18.73 50.45 11.54
CA LYS A 184 18.13 51.16 12.67
C LYS A 184 16.71 50.66 12.89
#